data_AF-A0A6P1P4A9-F1
#
_entry.id   AF-A0A6P1P4A9-F1
#
_cell.length_a   1.000
_cell.length_b   1.000
_cell.length_c   1.000
_cell.angle_alpha   90.00
_cell.angle_beta   90.00
_cell.angle_gamma   90.00
#
_symmetry.space_group_name_H-M   'P 1'
#
loop_
_entity.id
_entity.type
_entity.pdbx_description
1 polymer ?
#
loop_
_entity_poly.entity_id
_entity_poly.type
_entity_poly.pdbx_seq_one_letter_code
_entity_poly.pdbx_strand_id
1 'polypeptide(L)'
;MREEDVVLKAIHRLVKGDPSPVHLPLSPDAVSALSGVPVERVVACCKVLECHGYLTSCRVNRNVSYYITNAGISEVKGGKLKLGIFHRVPASYQELR
;
A
#
# COMPACT_ATOMS: atom_id res chain seq x y z
N MET A 1 7.34 -11.22 10.62
CA MET A 1 6.88 -9.88 10.24
C MET A 1 5.92 -10.06 9.07
N ARG A 2 4.76 -9.41 9.06
CA ARG A 2 3.78 -9.55 7.96
C ARG A 2 4.29 -8.83 6.70
N GLU A 3 4.08 -9.39 5.52
CA GLU A 3 4.55 -8.80 4.25
C GLU A 3 3.95 -7.40 4.04
N GLU A 4 2.69 -7.21 4.44
CA GLU A 4 1.97 -5.93 4.38
C GLU A 4 2.64 -4.85 5.25
N ASP A 5 3.24 -5.25 6.38
CA ASP A 5 3.95 -4.35 7.28
C ASP A 5 5.31 -3.92 6.71
N VAL A 6 5.99 -4.85 6.03
CA VAL A 6 7.22 -4.54 5.30
C VAL A 6 6.92 -3.59 4.13
N VAL A 7 5.87 -3.87 3.37
CA VAL A 7 5.43 -3.05 2.22
C VAL A 7 5.00 -1.66 2.66
N LEU A 8 4.17 -1.53 3.71
CA LEU A 8 3.71 -0.23 4.18
C LEU A 8 4.87 0.61 4.74
N LYS A 9 5.83 -0.01 5.45
CA LYS A 9 7.04 0.67 5.91
C LYS A 9 7.95 1.12 4.76
N ALA A 10 8.09 0.29 3.73
CA ALA A 10 8.84 0.64 2.52
C ALA A 10 8.19 1.83 1.81
N ILE A 11 6.86 1.81 1.65
CA ILE A 11 6.09 2.92 1.10
C ILE A 11 6.30 4.19 1.93
N HIS A 12 6.14 4.13 3.25
CA HIS A 12 6.34 5.27 4.12
C HIS A 12 7.77 5.83 4.03
N ARG A 13 8.80 4.99 3.87
CA ARG A 13 10.18 5.45 3.66
C ARG A 13 10.34 6.23 2.35
N LEU A 14 9.68 5.81 1.27
CA LEU A 14 9.73 6.51 -0.02
C LEU A 14 9.12 7.92 0.06
N VAL A 15 8.08 8.10 0.88
CA VAL A 15 7.39 9.40 1.05
C VAL A 15 7.89 10.24 2.21
N LYS A 16 8.70 9.70 3.14
CA LYS A 16 9.18 10.41 4.35
C LYS A 16 9.98 11.69 4.04
N GLY A 17 10.50 11.84 2.82
CA GLY A 17 11.26 13.02 2.39
C GLY A 17 10.47 14.05 1.60
N ASP A 18 9.19 13.79 1.29
CA ASP A 18 8.42 14.64 0.38
C ASP A 18 7.45 15.54 1.17
N PRO A 19 7.66 16.88 1.17
CA PRO A 19 6.78 17.83 1.87
C PRO A 19 5.50 18.14 1.08
N SER A 20 5.23 17.47 -0.05
CA SER A 20 4.07 17.76 -0.87
C SER A 20 2.78 17.31 -0.19
N PRO A 21 1.69 18.11 -0.25
CA PRO A 21 0.37 17.73 0.25
C PRO A 21 -0.24 16.54 -0.51
N VAL A 22 0.31 16.21 -1.68
CA VAL A 22 -0.07 15.06 -2.49
C VAL A 22 1.15 14.15 -2.56
N HIS A 23 1.13 13.06 -1.80
CA HIS A 23 2.20 12.06 -1.83
C HIS A 23 2.44 11.59 -3.28
N LEU A 24 3.70 11.38 -3.66
CA LEU A 24 4.01 10.95 -5.03
C LEU A 24 3.32 9.61 -5.38
N PRO A 25 2.93 9.42 -6.65
CA PRO A 25 2.45 8.12 -7.13
C PRO A 25 3.54 7.06 -6.95
N LEU A 26 3.24 6.02 -6.19
CA LEU A 26 4.14 4.91 -5.93
C LEU A 26 3.89 3.80 -6.93
N SER A 27 4.94 3.45 -7.69
CA SER A 27 4.96 2.28 -8.55
C SER A 27 5.25 1.02 -7.71
N PRO A 28 4.51 -0.08 -7.91
CA PRO A 28 4.77 -1.36 -7.23
C PRO A 28 6.22 -1.84 -7.37
N ASP A 29 6.84 -1.59 -8.52
CA ASP A 29 8.25 -1.91 -8.80
C ASP A 29 9.22 -1.19 -7.85
N ALA A 30 8.99 0.10 -7.57
CA ALA A 30 9.83 0.86 -6.66
C ALA A 30 9.71 0.34 -5.22
N VAL A 31 8.51 -0.07 -4.82
CA VAL A 31 8.26 -0.68 -3.51
C VAL A 31 8.86 -2.09 -3.43
N SER A 32 8.79 -2.87 -4.51
CA SER A 32 9.42 -4.19 -4.62
C SER A 32 10.94 -4.11 -4.43
N ALA A 33 11.59 -3.16 -5.11
CA ALA A 33 13.03 -2.94 -5.00
C ALA A 33 13.46 -2.56 -3.56
N LEU A 34 12.64 -1.80 -2.84
CA LEU A 34 12.95 -1.34 -1.48
C LEU A 34 12.60 -2.36 -0.39
N SER A 35 11.56 -3.17 -0.61
CA SER A 35 11.05 -4.16 0.35
C SER A 35 11.70 -5.54 0.21
N GLY A 36 12.30 -5.84 -0.95
CA GLY A 36 12.76 -7.19 -1.29
C GLY A 36 11.63 -8.19 -1.53
N VAL A 37 10.39 -7.72 -1.58
CA VAL A 37 9.19 -8.52 -1.84
C VAL A 37 8.93 -8.53 -3.35
N PRO A 38 8.62 -9.68 -3.98
CA PRO A 38 8.34 -9.72 -5.41
C PRO A 38 7.14 -8.85 -5.79
N VAL A 39 7.19 -8.23 -6.97
CA VAL A 39 6.21 -7.22 -7.38
C VAL A 39 4.76 -7.72 -7.31
N GLU A 40 4.50 -8.99 -7.62
CA GLU A 40 3.17 -9.60 -7.53
C GLU A 40 2.62 -9.61 -6.09
N ARG A 41 3.49 -9.90 -5.12
CA ARG A 41 3.17 -9.87 -3.68
C ARG A 41 3.01 -8.45 -3.18
N VAL A 42 3.81 -7.51 -3.69
CA VAL A 42 3.64 -6.08 -3.40
C VAL A 42 2.28 -5.60 -3.88
N VAL A 43 1.86 -5.95 -5.10
CA VAL A 43 0.54 -5.58 -5.61
C VAL A 43 -0.58 -6.17 -4.75
N ALA A 44 -0.47 -7.43 -4.32
CA ALA A 44 -1.43 -8.04 -3.41
C ALA A 44 -1.47 -7.31 -2.06
N CYS A 45 -0.32 -6.99 -1.47
CA CYS A 45 -0.21 -6.23 -0.22
C CYS A 45 -0.80 -4.83 -0.37
N CYS A 46 -0.50 -4.12 -1.46
CA CYS A 46 -1.02 -2.78 -1.71
C CYS A 46 -2.56 -2.78 -1.77
N LYS A 47 -3.15 -3.80 -2.39
CA LYS A 47 -4.61 -3.96 -2.42
C LYS A 47 -5.19 -4.22 -1.03
N VAL A 48 -4.56 -5.09 -0.23
CA VAL A 48 -5.00 -5.31 1.16
C VAL A 48 -4.92 -4.01 1.96
N LEU A 49 -3.81 -3.28 1.86
CA LEU A 49 -3.62 -2.00 2.53
C LEU A 49 -4.61 -0.92 2.05
N GLU A 50 -4.99 -0.95 0.78
CA GLU A 50 -6.05 -0.11 0.22
C GLU A 50 -7.42 -0.44 0.80
N CYS A 51 -7.75 -1.72 0.98
CA CYS A 51 -9.00 -2.15 1.62
C CYS A 51 -9.13 -1.66 3.07
N HIS A 52 -7.99 -1.51 3.75
CA HIS A 52 -7.92 -0.96 5.10
C HIS A 52 -7.87 0.57 5.13
N GLY A 53 -7.87 1.24 3.97
CA GLY A 53 -7.79 2.70 3.86
C GLY A 53 -6.41 3.27 4.18
N TYR A 54 -5.36 2.44 4.24
CA TYR A 54 -3.98 2.89 4.44
C TYR A 54 -3.34 3.37 3.13
N LEU A 55 -3.78 2.82 2.00
CA LEU A 55 -3.41 3.26 0.66
C LEU A 55 -4.67 3.66 -0.11
N THR A 56 -4.50 4.43 -1.17
CA THR A 56 -5.50 4.63 -2.22
C THR A 56 -4.83 4.40 -3.57
N SER A 57 -5.49 3.69 -4.48
CA SER A 57 -4.99 3.54 -5.84
C SER A 57 -5.62 4.57 -6.78
N CYS A 58 -4.81 5.08 -7.71
CA CYS A 58 -5.29 5.86 -8.84
C CYS A 58 -4.81 5.20 -10.12
N ARG A 59 -5.69 5.09 -11.10
CA ARG A 59 -5.38 4.48 -12.39
C ARG A 59 -5.15 5.58 -13.41
N VAL A 60 -3.91 5.73 -13.87
CA VAL A 60 -3.53 6.71 -14.90
C VAL A 60 -2.98 5.95 -16.09
N ASN A 61 -3.63 6.08 -17.26
CA ASN A 61 -3.19 5.47 -18.53
C ASN A 61 -2.76 3.99 -18.41
N ARG A 62 -3.61 3.15 -17.82
CA ARG A 62 -3.42 1.69 -17.58
C ARG A 62 -2.43 1.34 -16.46
N ASN A 63 -1.66 2.28 -15.95
CA ASN A 63 -0.81 2.06 -14.78
C ASN A 63 -1.59 2.31 -13.49
N VAL A 64 -1.37 1.43 -12.50
CA VAL A 64 -1.92 1.61 -11.15
C VAL A 64 -0.85 2.27 -10.30
N SER A 65 -1.12 3.49 -9.85
CA SER A 65 -0.28 4.21 -8.90
C SER A 65 -0.92 4.17 -7.53
N TYR A 66 -0.13 3.92 -6.49
CA TYR A 66 -0.62 3.92 -5.11
C TYR A 66 -0.18 5.18 -4.38
N TYR A 67 -1.03 5.66 -3.49
CA TYR A 67 -0.78 6.81 -2.64
C TYR A 67 -1.00 6.39 -1.19
N ILE A 68 -0.09 6.75 -0.29
CA ILE A 68 -0.32 6.53 1.13
C ILE A 68 -1.34 7.53 1.66
N THR A 69 -2.22 7.08 2.56
CA THR A 69 -3.15 7.97 3.27
C THR A 69 -2.56 8.41 4.61
N ASN A 70 -3.14 9.46 5.21
CA ASN A 70 -2.80 9.86 6.58
C ASN A 70 -2.98 8.71 7.59
N ALA A 71 -3.95 7.82 7.38
CA ALA A 71 -4.15 6.63 8.20
C ALA A 71 -2.97 5.66 8.06
N GLY A 72 -2.48 5.42 6.84
CA GLY A 72 -1.30 4.58 6.59
C GLY A 72 -0.04 5.16 7.24
N ILE A 73 0.16 6.48 7.17
CA ILE A 73 1.30 7.16 7.81
C ILE A 73 1.24 7.01 9.33
N SER A 74 0.08 7.28 9.93
CA SER A 74 -0.13 7.13 11.37
C SER A 74 0.06 5.69 11.84
N GLU A 75 -0.35 4.70 11.05
CA GLU A 75 -0.19 3.29 11.39
C GLU A 75 1.29 2.87 11.35
N VAL A 76 2.07 3.36 10.40
CA VAL A 76 3.53 3.11 10.36
C VAL A 76 4.23 3.74 11.57
N LYS A 77 3.81 4.94 11.98
CA LYS A 77 4.33 5.60 13.19
C LYS A 77 3.91 4.88 14.48
N GLY A 78 2.73 4.26 14.50
CA GLY A 78 2.17 3.50 15.62
C GLY A 78 2.85 2.15 15.88
N GLY A 79 3.75 1.70 15.00
CA GLY A 79 4.67 0.57 15.24
C GLY A 79 4.07 -0.84 15.09
N LYS A 80 2.74 -1.00 15.13
CA LYS A 80 2.05 -2.28 14.90
C LYS A 80 0.81 -2.10 14.04
N LEU A 81 0.85 -2.63 12.81
CA LEU A 81 -0.31 -2.69 11.91
C LEU A 81 -1.47 -3.43 12.58
N LYS A 82 -2.57 -2.70 12.85
CA LYS A 82 -3.83 -3.27 13.35
C LYS A 82 -4.61 -3.92 12.21
N LEU A 83 -3.98 -4.86 11.49
CA LEU A 83 -4.58 -5.68 10.42
C LEU A 83 -5.54 -6.75 10.99
N GLY A 84 -6.30 -6.41 12.02
CA GLY A 84 -6.98 -7.37 12.88
C GLY A 84 -8.47 -7.61 12.61
N ILE A 85 -9.19 -6.72 11.91
CA ILE A 85 -10.68 -6.75 12.05
C ILE A 85 -11.48 -6.62 10.74
N PHE A 86 -10.91 -6.24 9.61
CA PHE A 86 -11.70 -6.11 8.38
C PHE A 86 -11.27 -7.10 7.30
N HIS A 87 -11.73 -8.34 7.47
CA HIS A 87 -11.79 -9.35 6.41
C HIS A 87 -12.91 -9.03 5.40
N ARG A 88 -12.96 -7.78 4.90
CA ARG A 88 -13.77 -7.46 3.71
C ARG A 88 -12.82 -7.34 2.55
N VAL A 89 -12.60 -8.50 1.92
CA VAL A 89 -12.20 -8.55 0.52
C VAL A 89 -13.19 -7.65 -0.25
N PRO A 90 -12.73 -6.63 -0.98
CA PRO A 90 -13.62 -5.83 -1.80
C PRO A 90 -14.26 -6.76 -2.83
N ALA A 91 -15.58 -6.63 -2.98
CA ALA A 91 -16.40 -7.48 -3.84
C ALA A 91 -15.92 -7.53 -5.31
N SER A 92 -15.04 -6.63 -5.71
CA SER A 92 -14.39 -6.57 -7.03
C SER A 92 -13.46 -7.75 -7.35
N TYR A 93 -13.26 -8.69 -6.41
CA TYR A 93 -12.50 -9.93 -6.66
C TYR A 93 -13.38 -11.16 -6.94
N GLN A 94 -14.71 -11.04 -6.92
CA GLN A 94 -15.60 -12.15 -7.26
C GLN A 94 -15.88 -12.33 -8.76
N GLU A 95 -15.37 -11.44 -9.63
CA GLU A 95 -15.64 -11.50 -11.09
C GLU A 95 -14.47 -12.02 -11.92
N LEU A 96 -13.76 -13.04 -11.44
CA LEU A 96 -12.92 -13.89 -12.28
C LEU A 96 -13.26 -15.35 -12.00
N ARG A 97 -14.44 -15.77 -12.49
CA ARG A 97 -14.80 -17.16 -12.73
C ARG A 97 -15.07 -17.35 -14.21
#